data_AF-A0A7K0PN96-F1
#
_entry.id   AF-A0A7K0PN96-F1
#
_cell.length_a   1.000
_cell.length_b   1.000
_cell.length_c   1.000
_cell.angle_alpha   90.00
_cell.angle_beta   90.00
_cell.angle_gamma   90.00
#
_symmetry.space_group_name_H-M   'P 1'
#
loop_
_entity.id
_entity.type
_entity.pdbx_description
1 polymer ?
#
loop_
_entity_poly.entity_id
_entity_poly.type
_entity_poly.pdbx_seq_one_letter_code
_entity_poly.pdbx_strand_id
1 'polypeptide(L)'
;MKSTVETLSPTRVRLDIEVPYSELTQHVADAYKKVASQVNIPGFRKGKIPASMIDQRVGRGTVMDEAINSALPEFYGKAAREHTVLVIGRPVVDV
;
A
#
# COMPACT_ATOMS: atom_id res chain seq x y z
N MET A 1 -2.70 -13.87 3.33
CA MET A 1 -3.88 -12.96 3.30
C MET A 1 -5.10 -13.66 3.89
N LYS A 2 -5.84 -13.01 4.79
CA LYS A 2 -7.22 -13.40 5.13
C LYS A 2 -8.15 -12.30 4.61
N SER A 3 -9.19 -12.70 3.89
CA SER A 3 -10.16 -11.77 3.29
C SER A 3 -11.55 -12.18 3.76
N THR A 4 -12.21 -11.32 4.54
CA THR A 4 -13.56 -11.54 5.05
C THR A 4 -14.53 -10.62 4.33
N VAL A 5 -15.66 -11.17 3.90
CA VAL A 5 -16.68 -10.46 3.14
C VAL A 5 -17.92 -10.30 4.00
N GLU A 6 -18.29 -9.06 4.30
CA GLU A 6 -19.55 -8.72 4.95
C GLU A 6 -20.52 -8.09 3.95
N THR A 7 -21.67 -8.72 3.74
CA THR A 7 -22.75 -8.18 2.91
C THR A 7 -23.60 -7.19 3.72
N LEU A 8 -23.35 -5.90 3.54
CA LEU A 8 -24.07 -4.83 4.25
C LEU A 8 -25.45 -4.54 3.65
N SER A 9 -25.59 -4.69 2.33
CA SER A 9 -26.86 -4.48 1.62
C SER A 9 -26.85 -5.23 0.27
N PRO A 10 -27.96 -5.31 -0.47
CA PRO A 10 -28.02 -6.03 -1.75
C PRO A 10 -26.98 -5.58 -2.77
N THR A 11 -26.47 -4.35 -2.66
CA THR A 11 -25.50 -3.76 -3.58
C THR A 11 -24.22 -3.26 -2.90
N ARG A 12 -24.05 -3.47 -1.59
CA ARG A 12 -22.85 -3.03 -0.85
C ARG A 12 -22.24 -4.17 -0.08
N VAL A 13 -20.94 -4.32 -0.28
CA VAL A 13 -20.11 -5.33 0.34
C VAL A 13 -18.96 -4.60 1.04
N ARG A 14 -18.73 -4.92 2.31
CA ARG A 14 -17.50 -4.58 3.02
C ARG A 14 -16.53 -5.75 2.88
N LEU A 15 -15.29 -5.44 2.58
CA LEU A 15 -14.23 -6.42 2.37
C LEU A 15 -13.10 -6.07 3.35
N ASP A 16 -12.95 -6.90 4.37
CA ASP A 16 -11.88 -6.75 5.35
C ASP A 16 -10.71 -7.62 4.91
N ILE A 17 -9.56 -6.99 4.66
CA ILE A 17 -8.36 -7.65 4.13
C ILE A 17 -7.25 -7.54 5.18
N GLU A 18 -6.89 -8.67 5.79
CA GLU A 18 -5.71 -8.76 6.64
C GLU A 18 -4.52 -9.23 5.82
N VAL A 19 -3.54 -8.34 5.67
CA VAL A 19 -2.27 -8.60 4.98
C VAL A 19 -1.14 -8.75 6.00
N PRO A 20 -0.42 -9.87 6.02
CA PRO A 20 0.72 -10.04 6.91
C PRO A 20 1.89 -9.14 6.45
N TYR A 21 2.65 -8.62 7.42
CA TYR A 21 3.78 -7.72 7.14
C TYR A 21 4.84 -8.33 6.22
N SER A 22 4.98 -9.65 6.20
CA SER A 22 5.90 -10.37 5.29
C SER A 22 5.63 -10.08 3.81
N GLU A 23 4.36 -9.97 3.41
CA GLU A 23 3.97 -9.66 2.02
C GLU A 23 4.22 -8.17 1.70
N LEU A 24 4.14 -7.29 2.70
CA LEU A 24 4.41 -5.85 2.56
C LEU A 24 5.89 -5.52 2.42
N THR A 25 6.82 -6.38 2.87
CA THR A 25 8.27 -6.07 2.85
C THR A 25 8.80 -5.73 1.45
N GLN A 26 8.31 -6.40 0.41
CA GLN A 26 8.69 -6.13 -0.98
C GLN A 26 8.20 -4.75 -1.44
N HIS A 27 6.94 -4.43 -1.13
CA HIS A 27 6.34 -3.13 -1.42
C HIS A 27 7.02 -1.99 -0.65
N VAL A 28 7.44 -2.24 0.59
CA VAL A 28 8.21 -1.27 1.40
C VAL A 28 9.56 -0.97 0.74
N ALA A 29 10.30 -1.98 0.28
CA ALA A 29 11.57 -1.77 -0.41
C ALA A 29 11.41 -0.95 -1.70
N ASP A 30 10.34 -1.17 -2.46
CA ASP A 30 10.06 -0.40 -3.66
C ASP A 30 9.53 1.00 -3.36
N ALA A 31 8.79 1.18 -2.27
CA ALA A 31 8.40 2.50 -1.75
C ALA A 31 9.64 3.33 -1.40
N TYR A 32 10.65 2.75 -0.73
CA TYR A 32 11.92 3.44 -0.47
C TYR A 32 12.60 3.93 -1.76
N LYS A 33 12.60 3.12 -2.83
CA LYS A 33 13.17 3.54 -4.13
C LYS A 33 12.36 4.67 -4.77
N LYS A 34 11.02 4.59 -4.72
CA LYS A 34 10.13 5.63 -5.24
C LYS A 34 10.32 6.94 -4.49
N VAL A 35 10.25 6.92 -3.16
CA VAL A 35 10.47 8.08 -2.31
C VAL A 35 11.87 8.67 -2.54
N ALA A 36 12.90 7.83 -2.68
CA ALA A 36 14.26 8.30 -2.99
C ALA A 36 14.38 9.05 -4.33
N SER A 37 13.51 8.74 -5.30
CA SER A 37 13.49 9.41 -6.60
C SER A 37 12.70 10.73 -6.61
N GLN A 38 11.72 10.85 -5.72
CA GLN A 38 10.88 12.04 -5.59
C GLN A 38 11.49 13.10 -4.66
N VAL A 39 12.16 12.65 -3.58
CA VAL A 39 12.68 13.54 -2.55
C VAL A 39 14.07 14.09 -2.92
N ASN A 40 14.25 15.40 -2.73
CA ASN A 40 15.53 16.07 -2.86
C ASN A 40 16.19 16.23 -1.48
N ILE A 41 17.29 15.51 -1.24
CA ILE A 41 18.10 15.67 -0.04
C ILE A 41 19.45 16.30 -0.43
N PRO A 42 19.81 17.47 0.12
CA PRO A 42 21.11 18.09 -0.10
C PRO A 42 22.26 17.11 0.22
N GLY A 43 23.25 17.03 -0.66
CA GLY A 43 24.40 16.13 -0.52
C GLY A 43 24.23 14.74 -1.16
N PHE A 44 23.03 14.37 -1.60
CA PHE A 44 22.78 13.11 -2.29
C PHE A 44 22.18 13.32 -3.68
N ARG A 45 22.61 12.51 -4.65
CA ARG A 45 22.00 12.48 -5.97
C ARG A 45 20.62 11.83 -5.89
N LYS A 46 19.62 12.43 -6.55
CA LYS A 46 18.26 11.88 -6.69
C LYS A 46 18.29 10.38 -6.98
N GLY A 47 17.51 9.59 -6.23
CA GLY A 47 17.40 8.14 -6.37
C GLY A 47 18.51 7.31 -5.72
N LYS A 48 19.62 7.92 -5.26
CA LYS A 48 20.74 7.23 -4.58
C LYS A 48 20.92 7.73 -3.16
N ILE A 49 19.81 7.79 -2.43
CA ILE A 49 19.78 8.22 -1.03
C ILE A 49 19.68 6.97 -0.15
N PRO A 50 20.53 6.81 0.89
CA PRO A 50 20.42 5.72 1.85
C PRO A 50 19.08 5.74 2.61
N ALA A 51 18.52 4.56 2.89
CA ALA A 51 17.24 4.43 3.59
C ALA A 51 17.23 5.12 4.97
N SER A 52 18.35 5.10 5.70
CA SER A 52 18.49 5.79 7.00
C SER A 52 18.28 7.30 6.92
N MET A 53 18.69 7.95 5.82
CA MET A 53 18.50 9.38 5.62
C MET A 53 17.05 9.71 5.22
N ILE A 54 16.39 8.81 4.49
CA ILE A 54 14.98 8.94 4.15
C ILE A 54 14.13 8.84 5.42
N ASP A 55 14.44 7.87 6.28
CA ASP A 55 13.80 7.70 7.59
C ASP A 55 13.92 8.95 8.46
N GLN A 56 15.10 9.60 8.47
CA GLN A 56 15.34 10.79 9.28
C GLN A 56 14.65 12.05 8.73
N ARG A 57 14.57 12.21 7.41
CA ARG A 57 14.10 13.46 6.80
C ARG A 57 12.61 13.45 6.47
N VAL A 58 12.11 12.32 5.99
CA VAL A 58 10.73 12.12 5.53
C VAL A 58 9.91 11.41 6.60
N GLY A 59 10.55 10.59 7.43
CA GLY A 59 9.88 9.80 8.46
C GLY A 59 9.43 8.44 7.93
N ARG A 60 9.52 7.42 8.79
CA ARG A 60 9.09 6.06 8.46
C ARG A 60 7.60 5.96 8.11
N GLY A 61 6.77 6.83 8.69
CA GLY A 61 5.33 6.85 8.45
C GLY A 61 4.98 7.07 6.98
N THR A 62 5.53 8.12 6.37
CA THR A 62 5.26 8.44 4.96
C THR A 62 5.73 7.36 3.98
N VAL A 63 6.83 6.66 4.30
CA VAL A 63 7.29 5.53 3.48
C VAL A 63 6.33 4.34 3.61
N MET A 64 5.81 4.08 4.80
CA MET A 64 4.79 3.05 5.01
C MET A 64 3.48 3.40 4.31
N ASP A 65 3.05 4.66 4.35
CA ASP A 65 1.85 5.12 3.64
C ASP A 65 1.99 4.92 2.12
N GLU A 66 3.15 5.25 1.56
CA GLU A 66 3.43 5.01 0.14
C GLU A 66 3.47 3.50 -0.19
N ALA A 67 4.06 2.69 0.68
CA ALA A 67 4.06 1.24 0.53
C ALA A 67 2.65 0.67 0.53
N ILE A 68 1.81 1.09 1.48
CA ILE A 68 0.40 0.70 1.57
C ILE A 68 -0.35 1.14 0.30
N ASN A 69 -0.24 2.40 -0.10
CA ASN A 69 -0.89 2.91 -1.31
C ASN A 69 -0.48 2.16 -2.57
N SER A 70 0.78 1.72 -2.65
CA SER A 70 1.26 0.92 -3.77
C SER A 70 0.72 -0.52 -3.77
N ALA A 71 0.47 -1.09 -2.59
CA ALA A 71 0.06 -2.47 -2.44
C ALA A 71 -1.47 -2.64 -2.43
N LEU A 72 -2.21 -1.59 -2.04
CA LEU A 72 -3.67 -1.55 -1.98
C LEU A 72 -4.35 -2.05 -3.26
N PRO A 73 -4.00 -1.57 -4.48
CA PRO A 73 -4.64 -2.03 -5.71
C PRO A 73 -4.45 -3.53 -5.98
N GLU A 74 -3.28 -4.07 -5.63
CA GLU A 74 -2.96 -5.48 -5.84
C GLU A 74 -3.74 -6.37 -4.87
N PHE A 75 -3.72 -6.05 -3.59
CA PHE A 75 -4.41 -6.83 -2.56
C PHE A 75 -5.93 -6.74 -2.70
N TYR A 76 -6.46 -5.54 -2.97
CA TYR A 76 -7.87 -5.35 -3.30
C TYR A 76 -8.28 -6.18 -4.52
N GLY A 77 -7.49 -6.11 -5.60
CA GLY A 77 -7.78 -6.85 -6.82
C GLY A 77 -7.71 -8.37 -6.66
N LYS A 78 -6.84 -8.89 -5.78
CA LYS A 78 -6.78 -10.32 -5.43
C LYS A 78 -8.01 -10.74 -4.63
N ALA A 79 -8.34 -10.00 -3.56
CA ALA A 79 -9.48 -10.31 -2.71
C ALA A 79 -10.83 -10.18 -3.45
N ALA A 80 -11.00 -9.17 -4.31
CA ALA A 80 -12.20 -9.03 -5.14
C ALA A 80 -12.38 -10.20 -6.13
N ARG A 81 -11.27 -10.71 -6.71
CA ARG A 81 -11.30 -11.88 -7.60
C ARG A 81 -11.62 -13.17 -6.84
N GLU A 82 -11.01 -13.36 -5.67
CA GLU A 82 -11.23 -14.53 -4.82
C GLU A 82 -12.70 -14.66 -4.42
N HIS A 83 -13.33 -13.54 -4.07
CA HIS A 83 -14.74 -13.49 -3.66
C HIS A 83 -15.72 -13.24 -4.80
N THR A 84 -15.24 -13.22 -6.06
CA THR A 84 -16.03 -12.96 -7.28
C THR A 84 -16.94 -11.73 -7.14
N VAL A 85 -16.43 -10.67 -6.48
CA VAL A 85 -17.19 -9.44 -6.26
C VAL A 85 -17.14 -8.59 -7.52
N LEU A 86 -18.31 -8.32 -8.10
CA LEU A 86 -18.44 -7.39 -9.22
C LEU A 86 -18.33 -5.96 -8.71
N VAL A 87 -17.15 -5.38 -8.89
CA VAL A 87 -16.86 -4.00 -8.50
C VAL A 87 -17.39 -3.05 -9.58
N ILE A 88 -18.42 -2.27 -9.24
CA ILE A 88 -19.08 -1.35 -10.18
C ILE A 88 -18.48 0.06 -10.10
N GLY A 89 -17.82 0.42 -8.98
CA GLY A 89 -17.30 1.76 -8.74
C GLY A 89 -16.07 1.79 -7.83
N ARG A 90 -15.56 2.99 -7.58
CA ARG A 90 -14.38 3.19 -6.72
C ARG A 90 -14.74 2.86 -5.27
N PRO A 91 -13.99 1.96 -4.60
CA PRO A 91 -14.22 1.65 -3.19
C PRO A 91 -13.80 2.83 -2.31
N VAL A 92 -14.47 2.97 -1.17
CA VAL A 92 -13.96 3.76 -0.04
C VAL A 92 -13.00 2.86 0.72
N VAL A 93 -11.76 3.30 0.89
CA VAL A 93 -10.71 2.53 1.56
C VAL A 93 -10.46 3.18 2.92
N ASP A 94 -10.46 2.35 3.95
CA ASP A 94 -10.02 2.71 5.31
C ASP A 94 -8.79 1.84 5.61
N VAL A 95 -7.73 2.44 6.16
CA VAL A 95 -6.39 1.83 6.31
C VAL A 95 -5.98 1.80 7.78
#